data_AF-A0A9P6IQL3-F1
#
_entry.id   AF-A0A9P6IQL3-F1
#
_cell.length_a   1.000
_cell.length_b   1.000
_cell.length_c   1.000
_cell.angle_alpha   90.00
_cell.angle_beta   90.00
_cell.angle_gamma   90.00
#
_symmetry.space_group_name_H-M   'P 1'
#
loop_
_entity.id
_entity.type
_entity.pdbx_description
1 polymer ?
#
loop_
_entity_poly.entity_id
_entity_poly.type
_entity_poly.pdbx_seq_one_letter_code
_entity_poly.pdbx_strand_id
1 'polypeptide(L)'
;EVFDKAGIKPTDVQVVELHDCFSANELITYDTLGLCKPGEAHKLIDTNDVSYGGKYVVNPSGGLISKGHPLGATGLAQCSELVWQLRGWCGERQVPNCKYALQHNVGLGGAVVVSLYKKADLGSSSKHVDPRKRVGYNPATEAREVTDQEVDSVRSKQSSDFMARL
;
A
#
# COMPACT_ATOMS: atom_id res chain seq x y z
N GLU A 1 4.56 10.98 -15.25
CA GLU A 1 5.90 10.42 -14.93
C GLU A 1 5.88 8.94 -14.56
N VAL A 2 5.33 8.53 -13.41
CA VAL A 2 5.41 7.10 -12.99
C VAL A 2 4.75 6.15 -13.99
N PHE A 3 3.61 6.54 -14.54
CA PHE A 3 2.89 5.79 -15.58
C PHE A 3 3.71 5.67 -16.87
N ASP A 4 4.32 6.77 -17.30
CA ASP A 4 5.18 6.80 -18.50
C ASP A 4 6.40 5.90 -18.32
N LYS A 5 7.05 5.96 -17.15
CA LYS A 5 8.19 5.10 -16.79
C LYS A 5 7.80 3.62 -16.74
N ALA A 6 6.59 3.31 -16.27
CA ALA A 6 6.08 1.95 -16.20
C ALA A 6 5.51 1.44 -17.54
N GLY A 7 5.29 2.32 -18.53
CA GLY A 7 4.67 1.99 -19.81
C GLY A 7 3.19 1.57 -19.69
N ILE A 8 2.47 2.08 -18.70
CA ILE A 8 1.03 1.79 -18.49
C ILE A 8 0.22 3.07 -18.33
N LYS A 9 -1.11 2.97 -18.44
CA LYS A 9 -2.05 4.09 -18.24
C LYS A 9 -2.61 4.09 -16.82
N PRO A 10 -3.11 5.24 -16.33
CA PRO A 10 -3.84 5.28 -15.06
C PRO A 10 -5.01 4.28 -15.00
N THR A 11 -5.66 4.06 -16.13
CA THR A 11 -6.78 3.10 -16.28
C THR A 11 -6.39 1.64 -16.13
N ASP A 12 -5.09 1.32 -16.13
CA ASP A 12 -4.59 -0.04 -15.96
C ASP A 12 -4.41 -0.41 -14.48
N VAL A 13 -4.59 0.52 -13.54
CA VAL A 13 -4.50 0.30 -12.10
C VAL A 13 -5.81 -0.25 -11.55
N GLN A 14 -5.74 -1.21 -10.63
CA GLN A 14 -6.93 -1.75 -9.95
C GLN A 14 -7.07 -1.23 -8.52
N VAL A 15 -5.95 -1.02 -7.83
CA VAL A 15 -5.93 -0.63 -6.42
C VAL A 15 -5.07 0.61 -6.21
N VAL A 16 -5.57 1.55 -5.41
CA VAL A 16 -4.88 2.80 -5.09
C VAL A 16 -4.86 2.97 -3.58
N GLU A 17 -3.69 3.16 -2.98
CA GLU A 17 -3.55 3.71 -1.63
C GLU A 17 -3.06 5.14 -1.76
N LEU A 18 -3.92 6.10 -1.46
CA LEU A 18 -3.62 7.53 -1.54
C LEU A 18 -3.60 8.17 -0.16
N HIS A 19 -3.15 9.41 -0.10
CA HIS A 19 -2.97 10.15 1.15
C HIS A 19 -4.25 10.93 1.51
N ASP A 20 -5.25 10.26 2.04
CA ASP A 20 -6.53 10.82 2.48
C ASP A 20 -6.45 11.43 3.90
N CYS A 21 -5.55 12.39 4.14
CA CYS A 21 -5.53 13.08 5.44
C CYS A 21 -6.84 13.84 5.74
N PHE A 22 -7.57 14.19 4.68
CA PHE A 22 -8.94 14.68 4.69
C PHE A 22 -9.66 14.15 3.45
N SER A 23 -10.99 13.99 3.51
CA SER A 23 -11.81 13.59 2.36
C SER A 23 -11.66 14.54 1.16
N ALA A 24 -11.45 15.83 1.42
CA ALA A 24 -11.15 16.80 0.37
C ALA A 24 -9.85 16.48 -0.37
N ASN A 25 -8.81 16.01 0.34
CA ASN A 25 -7.53 15.67 -0.27
C ASN A 25 -7.64 14.41 -1.14
N GLU A 26 -8.45 13.43 -0.73
CA GLU A 26 -8.79 12.26 -1.55
C GLU A 26 -9.45 12.69 -2.86
N LEU A 27 -10.49 13.53 -2.79
CA LEU A 27 -11.25 13.95 -3.97
C LEU A 27 -10.36 14.64 -5.02
N ILE A 28 -9.55 15.62 -4.61
CA ILE A 28 -8.64 16.34 -5.54
C ILE A 28 -7.48 15.47 -6.03
N THR A 29 -7.19 14.36 -5.35
CA THR A 29 -6.11 13.46 -5.76
C THR A 29 -6.54 12.61 -6.97
N TYR A 30 -7.84 12.38 -7.18
CA TYR A 30 -8.32 11.52 -8.27
C TYR A 30 -7.98 12.03 -9.67
N ASP A 31 -8.25 13.29 -9.96
CA ASP A 31 -7.89 13.87 -11.25
C ASP A 31 -6.39 14.21 -11.34
N THR A 32 -5.77 14.57 -10.21
CA THR A 32 -4.31 14.77 -10.13
C THR A 32 -3.52 13.51 -10.49
N LEU A 33 -4.01 12.33 -10.09
CA LEU A 33 -3.43 11.04 -10.47
C LEU A 33 -3.88 10.56 -11.87
N GLY A 34 -4.76 11.31 -12.54
CA GLY A 34 -5.27 10.96 -13.87
C GLY A 34 -6.28 9.81 -13.88
N LEU A 35 -6.93 9.51 -12.74
CA LEU A 35 -7.95 8.45 -12.66
C LEU A 35 -9.25 8.86 -13.37
N CYS A 36 -9.51 10.16 -13.42
CA CYS A 36 -10.56 10.83 -14.19
C CYS A 36 -10.02 12.11 -14.84
N LYS A 37 -10.85 12.81 -15.62
CA LYS A 37 -10.48 14.12 -16.18
C LYS A 37 -10.47 15.20 -15.08
N PRO A 38 -9.74 16.31 -15.28
CA PRO A 38 -9.76 17.46 -14.38
C PRO A 38 -11.19 17.93 -14.07
N GLY A 39 -11.51 18.08 -12.79
CA GLY A 39 -12.84 18.51 -12.31
C GLY A 39 -13.92 17.43 -12.31
N GLU A 40 -13.62 16.18 -12.72
CA GLU A 40 -14.59 15.08 -12.78
C GLU A 40 -14.48 14.08 -11.61
N ALA A 41 -13.67 14.37 -10.59
CA ALA A 41 -13.45 13.48 -9.45
C ALA A 41 -14.74 13.06 -8.73
N HIS A 42 -15.69 13.98 -8.58
CA HIS A 42 -17.00 13.72 -7.97
C HIS A 42 -17.80 12.63 -8.70
N LYS A 43 -17.67 12.54 -10.03
CA LYS A 43 -18.40 11.54 -10.83
C LYS A 43 -17.98 10.13 -10.46
N LEU A 44 -16.70 9.91 -10.12
CA LEU A 44 -16.22 8.59 -9.70
C LEU A 44 -16.87 8.15 -8.37
N ILE A 45 -17.19 9.09 -7.49
CA ILE A 45 -17.92 8.81 -6.25
C ILE A 45 -19.38 8.50 -6.57
N ASP A 46 -20.03 9.35 -7.38
CA ASP A 46 -21.44 9.20 -7.76
C ASP A 46 -21.73 7.86 -8.46
N THR A 47 -20.77 7.35 -9.24
CA THR A 47 -20.88 6.05 -9.94
C THR A 47 -20.33 4.87 -9.14
N ASN A 48 -19.85 5.09 -7.91
CA ASN A 48 -19.20 4.09 -7.07
C ASN A 48 -17.96 3.44 -7.72
N ASP A 49 -17.27 4.18 -8.60
CA ASP A 49 -16.10 3.72 -9.37
C ASP A 49 -14.81 3.65 -8.55
N VAL A 50 -14.82 4.11 -7.29
CA VAL A 50 -13.67 4.10 -6.36
C VAL A 50 -13.80 3.07 -5.24
N SER A 51 -14.83 2.22 -5.31
CA SER A 51 -15.11 1.16 -4.32
C SER A 51 -15.14 -0.23 -4.96
N TYR A 52 -15.35 -1.27 -4.16
CA TYR A 52 -15.48 -2.64 -4.65
C TYR A 52 -16.61 -2.77 -5.67
N GLY A 53 -16.31 -3.38 -6.81
CA GLY A 53 -17.21 -3.49 -7.97
C GLY A 53 -17.11 -2.31 -8.96
N GLY A 54 -16.42 -1.22 -8.57
CA GLY A 54 -16.11 -0.09 -9.43
C GLY A 54 -14.83 -0.29 -10.27
N LYS A 55 -14.45 0.77 -10.98
CA LYS A 55 -13.24 0.80 -11.81
C LYS A 55 -11.93 0.66 -11.01
N TYR A 56 -11.85 1.33 -9.87
CA TYR A 56 -10.71 1.35 -8.96
C TYR A 56 -11.21 0.98 -7.56
N VAL A 57 -10.37 0.30 -6.77
CA VAL A 57 -10.58 0.21 -5.32
C VAL A 57 -9.59 1.14 -4.65
N VAL A 58 -10.09 2.24 -4.12
CA VAL A 58 -9.30 3.25 -3.43
C VAL A 58 -9.30 2.97 -1.93
N ASN A 59 -8.12 3.03 -1.33
CA ASN A 59 -7.89 2.86 0.10
C ASN A 59 -8.58 1.62 0.69
N PRO A 60 -8.39 0.40 0.12
CA PRO A 60 -9.02 -0.82 0.65
C PRO A 60 -8.66 -1.10 2.10
N SER A 61 -7.56 -0.54 2.60
CA SER A 61 -7.16 -0.62 3.99
C SER A 61 -7.98 0.26 4.95
N GLY A 62 -8.90 1.09 4.43
CA GLY A 62 -9.67 2.09 5.16
C GLY A 62 -9.07 3.51 5.12
N GLY A 63 -7.90 3.68 4.49
CA GLY A 63 -7.24 4.98 4.33
C GLY A 63 -6.71 5.57 5.65
N LEU A 64 -6.09 6.74 5.59
CA LEU A 64 -5.64 7.50 6.75
C LEU A 64 -6.82 7.92 7.63
N ILE A 65 -8.00 8.15 7.04
CA ILE A 65 -9.22 8.52 7.78
C ILE A 65 -9.59 7.45 8.81
N SER A 66 -9.50 6.17 8.45
CA SER A 66 -9.90 5.07 9.36
C SER A 66 -8.71 4.46 10.11
N LYS A 67 -7.56 4.27 9.45
CA LYS A 67 -6.37 3.65 10.07
C LYS A 67 -5.63 4.61 11.03
N GLY A 68 -5.90 5.90 10.93
CA GLY A 68 -5.07 6.94 11.54
C GLY A 68 -3.81 7.25 10.73
N HIS A 69 -3.06 8.24 11.19
CA HIS A 69 -1.97 8.83 10.44
C HIS A 69 -0.67 9.00 11.28
N PRO A 70 0.02 7.90 11.62
CA PRO A 70 1.39 7.97 12.13
C PRO A 70 2.32 8.45 11.00
N LEU A 71 2.79 9.70 11.10
CA LEU A 71 3.47 10.44 10.02
C LEU A 71 4.53 9.61 9.28
N GLY A 72 5.52 9.08 10.01
CA GLY A 72 6.62 8.31 9.42
C GLY A 72 6.23 6.91 8.92
N ALA A 73 5.15 6.32 9.46
CA ALA A 73 4.77 4.94 9.15
C ALA A 73 3.74 4.83 8.01
N THR A 74 3.08 5.93 7.65
CA THR A 74 1.99 5.93 6.66
C THR A 74 2.44 5.41 5.30
N GLY A 75 3.59 5.87 4.79
CA GLY A 75 4.12 5.41 3.50
C GLY A 75 4.43 3.91 3.49
N LEU A 76 4.92 3.37 4.60
CA LEU A 76 5.19 1.93 4.75
C LEU A 76 3.90 1.11 4.88
N ALA A 77 2.89 1.64 5.56
CA ALA A 77 1.57 1.00 5.67
C ALA A 77 0.87 0.90 4.31
N GLN A 78 0.89 1.98 3.51
CA GLN A 78 0.38 1.96 2.13
C GLN A 78 1.11 0.93 1.27
N CYS A 79 2.45 0.93 1.29
CA CYS A 79 3.27 -0.05 0.57
C CYS A 79 2.94 -1.50 0.98
N SER A 80 2.76 -1.74 2.28
CA SER A 80 2.42 -3.07 2.81
C SER A 80 1.07 -3.56 2.29
N GLU A 81 0.02 -2.73 2.35
CA GLU A 81 -1.30 -3.06 1.81
C GLU A 81 -1.23 -3.40 0.32
N LEU A 82 -0.58 -2.56 -0.49
CA LEU A 82 -0.49 -2.79 -1.94
C LEU A 82 0.26 -4.07 -2.29
N VAL A 83 1.33 -4.37 -1.55
CA VAL A 83 2.07 -5.63 -1.70
C VAL A 83 1.21 -6.84 -1.31
N TRP A 84 0.41 -6.73 -0.25
CA TRP A 84 -0.52 -7.80 0.15
C TRP A 84 -1.64 -8.01 -0.87
N GLN A 85 -2.18 -6.92 -1.44
CA GLN A 85 -3.18 -6.97 -2.51
C GLN A 85 -2.64 -7.70 -3.74
N LEU A 86 -1.44 -7.33 -4.21
CA LEU A 86 -0.78 -7.99 -5.34
C LEU A 86 -0.41 -9.45 -5.07
N ARG A 87 -0.23 -9.83 -3.79
CA ARG A 87 0.07 -11.20 -3.38
C ARG A 87 -1.17 -12.06 -3.14
N GLY A 88 -2.37 -11.48 -3.08
CA GLY A 88 -3.60 -12.21 -2.81
C GLY A 88 -3.78 -12.52 -1.31
N TRP A 89 -3.29 -11.65 -0.41
CA TRP A 89 -3.26 -11.93 1.03
C TRP A 89 -4.35 -11.21 1.82
N CYS A 90 -5.12 -10.30 1.22
CA CYS A 90 -5.96 -9.35 1.94
C CYS A 90 -7.32 -9.88 2.43
N GLY A 91 -7.60 -11.19 2.29
CA GLY A 91 -8.84 -11.79 2.78
C GLY A 91 -10.07 -11.11 2.19
N GLU A 92 -10.97 -10.62 3.05
CA GLU A 92 -12.19 -9.91 2.64
C GLU A 92 -11.92 -8.59 1.90
N ARG A 93 -10.78 -7.96 2.14
CA ARG A 93 -10.39 -6.71 1.46
C ARG A 93 -9.70 -6.96 0.12
N GLN A 94 -9.62 -8.21 -0.34
CA GLN A 94 -8.89 -8.55 -1.55
C GLN A 94 -9.56 -7.95 -2.79
N VAL A 95 -8.82 -7.13 -3.53
CA VAL A 95 -9.23 -6.61 -4.81
C VAL A 95 -9.09 -7.71 -5.88
N PRO A 96 -10.15 -8.02 -6.64
CA PRO A 96 -10.08 -9.07 -7.67
C PRO A 96 -9.18 -8.63 -8.82
N ASN A 97 -8.45 -9.59 -9.40
CA ASN A 97 -7.58 -9.38 -10.58
C ASN A 97 -6.57 -8.23 -10.44
N CYS A 98 -6.08 -7.95 -9.22
CA CYS A 98 -5.11 -6.90 -8.95
C CYS A 98 -3.76 -7.18 -9.65
N LYS A 99 -3.48 -6.46 -10.73
CA LYS A 99 -2.22 -6.55 -11.50
C LYS A 99 -1.29 -5.38 -11.23
N TYR A 100 -1.86 -4.18 -11.11
CA TYR A 100 -1.14 -2.95 -10.85
C TYR A 100 -1.74 -2.21 -9.66
N ALA A 101 -0.86 -1.75 -8.78
CA ALA A 101 -1.20 -1.03 -7.57
C ALA A 101 -0.47 0.32 -7.52
N LEU A 102 -1.15 1.37 -7.11
CA LEU A 102 -0.63 2.74 -7.07
C LEU A 102 -0.59 3.26 -5.64
N GLN A 103 0.54 3.82 -5.24
CA GLN A 103 0.68 4.56 -3.99
C GLN A 103 0.81 6.05 -4.28
N HIS A 104 0.10 6.86 -3.51
CA HIS A 104 0.30 8.30 -3.40
C HIS A 104 0.50 8.68 -1.93
N ASN A 105 1.66 9.26 -1.63
CA ASN A 105 2.01 9.73 -0.29
C ASN A 105 2.55 11.16 -0.36
N VAL A 106 1.96 12.08 0.40
CA VAL A 106 2.35 13.50 0.40
C VAL A 106 2.66 13.97 1.82
N GLY A 107 3.71 14.77 1.96
CA GLY A 107 4.03 15.50 3.18
C GLY A 107 4.03 17.00 2.91
N LEU A 108 3.18 17.74 3.64
CA LEU A 108 3.17 19.20 3.59
C LEU A 108 4.53 19.73 4.07
N GLY A 109 5.19 20.55 3.26
CA GLY A 109 6.57 21.01 3.48
C GLY A 109 7.55 20.68 2.35
N GLY A 110 7.23 19.74 1.45
CA GLY A 110 7.92 19.72 0.15
C GLY A 110 7.97 18.43 -0.67
N ALA A 111 7.38 17.31 -0.25
CA ALA A 111 7.55 16.06 -0.98
C ALA A 111 6.25 15.29 -1.22
N VAL A 112 6.09 14.83 -2.45
CA VAL A 112 5.13 13.80 -2.84
C VAL A 112 5.89 12.64 -3.44
N VAL A 113 5.54 11.42 -3.05
CA VAL A 113 6.06 10.18 -3.61
C VAL A 113 4.90 9.41 -4.21
N VAL A 114 5.02 9.13 -5.51
CA VAL A 114 4.09 8.26 -6.22
C VAL A 114 4.84 7.00 -6.65
N SER A 115 4.36 5.84 -6.23
CA SER A 115 4.99 4.55 -6.53
C SER A 115 3.99 3.61 -7.20
N LEU A 116 4.47 2.86 -8.18
CA LEU A 116 3.66 1.89 -8.92
C LEU A 116 4.24 0.49 -8.72
N TYR A 117 3.38 -0.45 -8.38
CA TYR A 117 3.75 -1.81 -8.02
C TYR A 117 3.10 -2.80 -8.98
N LYS A 118 3.87 -3.83 -9.34
CA LYS A 118 3.41 -5.02 -10.05
C LYS A 118 4.06 -6.22 -9.37
N LYS A 119 3.34 -7.33 -9.26
CA LYS A 119 3.95 -8.59 -8.85
C LYS A 119 5.02 -8.99 -9.87
N ALA A 120 6.25 -9.21 -9.39
CA ALA A 120 7.34 -9.66 -10.25
C ALA A 120 7.01 -11.03 -10.87
N ASP A 121 7.20 -11.15 -12.18
CA ASP A 121 7.17 -12.44 -12.87
C ASP A 121 8.57 -13.04 -12.84
N LEU A 122 8.77 -14.01 -11.96
CA LEU A 122 10.06 -14.66 -11.74
C LEU A 122 10.19 -15.97 -12.52
N GLY A 123 9.22 -16.28 -13.40
CA GLY A 123 9.17 -17.54 -14.14
C GLY A 123 8.93 -18.78 -13.27
N SER A 124 8.81 -19.93 -13.94
CA SER A 124 8.51 -21.24 -13.33
C SER A 124 9.63 -21.85 -12.49
N SER A 125 10.84 -21.28 -12.55
CA SER A 125 12.01 -21.73 -11.77
C SER A 125 12.11 -21.12 -10.36
N SER A 126 11.14 -20.30 -9.98
CA SER A 126 11.16 -19.59 -8.70
C SER A 126 10.93 -20.56 -7.52
N LYS A 127 11.94 -20.71 -6.66
CA LYS A 127 11.84 -21.37 -5.34
C LYS A 127 11.06 -20.51 -4.33
N HIS A 128 9.98 -19.85 -4.77
CA HIS A 128 9.24 -18.93 -3.92
C HIS A 128 8.63 -19.68 -2.74
N VAL A 129 9.14 -19.41 -1.54
CA VAL A 129 8.54 -19.86 -0.29
C VAL A 129 7.64 -18.74 0.21
N ASP A 130 6.39 -19.09 0.52
CA ASP A 130 5.44 -18.17 1.14
C ASP A 130 6.04 -17.55 2.41
N PRO A 131 6.31 -16.23 2.44
CA PRO A 131 6.92 -15.56 3.59
C PRO A 131 6.10 -15.68 4.87
N ARG A 132 4.78 -15.93 4.77
CA ARG A 132 3.91 -16.12 5.94
C ARG A 132 4.33 -17.34 6.77
N LYS A 133 4.95 -18.36 6.15
CA LYS A 133 5.49 -19.52 6.88
C LYS A 133 6.62 -19.15 7.84
N ARG A 134 7.35 -18.07 7.58
CA ARG A 134 8.43 -17.58 8.45
C ARG A 134 7.89 -16.98 9.74
N VAL A 135 6.75 -16.30 9.66
CA VAL A 135 6.14 -15.59 10.80
C VAL A 135 4.98 -16.35 11.43
N GLY A 136 4.43 -17.36 10.75
CA GLY A 136 3.36 -18.22 11.28
C GLY A 136 1.97 -17.58 11.29
N TYR A 137 1.78 -16.47 10.57
CA TYR A 137 0.48 -15.78 10.46
C TYR A 137 0.38 -14.95 9.19
N ASN A 138 -0.84 -14.47 8.88
CA ASN A 138 -1.06 -13.57 7.76
C ASN A 138 -1.09 -12.10 8.22
N PRO A 139 -0.01 -11.31 8.00
CA PRO A 139 0.04 -9.92 8.46
C PRO A 139 -0.96 -9.00 7.76
N ALA A 140 -1.57 -9.44 6.65
CA ALA A 140 -2.59 -8.67 5.95
C ALA A 140 -3.97 -8.73 6.64
N THR A 141 -4.21 -9.73 7.48
CA THR A 141 -5.52 -10.00 8.09
C THR A 141 -5.46 -10.18 9.61
N GLU A 142 -4.27 -10.32 10.19
CA GLU A 142 -4.07 -10.52 11.62
C GLU A 142 -3.08 -9.48 12.16
N ALA A 143 -3.45 -8.84 13.27
CA ALA A 143 -2.54 -8.04 14.09
C ALA A 143 -2.14 -8.88 15.32
N ARG A 144 -0.84 -8.91 15.62
CA ARG A 144 -0.29 -9.62 16.78
C ARG A 144 0.67 -8.70 17.52
N GLU A 145 0.65 -8.81 18.84
CA GLU A 145 1.67 -8.17 19.66
C GLU A 145 2.99 -8.93 19.52
N VAL A 146 4.09 -8.21 19.68
CA VAL A 146 5.42 -8.82 19.73
C VAL A 146 5.59 -9.44 21.11
N THR A 147 5.88 -10.74 21.16
CA THR A 147 6.10 -11.46 22.41
C THR A 147 7.53 -11.29 22.92
N ASP A 148 7.74 -11.46 24.23
CA ASP A 148 9.09 -11.47 24.83
C ASP A 148 9.99 -12.53 24.20
N GLN A 149 9.42 -13.70 23.87
CA GLN A 149 10.16 -14.78 23.20
C GLN A 149 10.66 -14.37 21.81
N GLU A 150 9.84 -13.65 21.03
CA GLU A 150 10.25 -13.13 19.72
C GLU A 150 11.34 -12.08 19.86
N VAL A 151 11.22 -11.17 20.84
CA VAL A 151 12.25 -10.18 21.15
C VAL A 151 13.57 -10.88 21.50
N ASP A 152 13.54 -11.85 22.41
CA ASP A 152 14.73 -12.60 22.83
C ASP A 152 15.37 -13.39 21.67
N SER A 153 14.57 -13.85 20.70
CA SER A 153 15.07 -14.60 19.54
C SER A 153 15.91 -13.75 18.57
N VAL A 154 15.65 -12.44 18.50
CA VAL A 154 16.35 -11.49 17.62
C VAL A 154 17.29 -10.56 18.39
N ARG A 155 17.25 -10.60 19.72
CA ARG A 155 18.12 -9.79 20.58
C ARG A 155 19.58 -10.12 20.33
N SER A 156 20.40 -9.09 20.13
CA SER A 156 21.84 -9.28 20.00
C SER A 156 22.41 -9.93 21.26
N LYS A 157 23.15 -11.03 21.08
CA LYS A 157 23.84 -11.74 22.17
C LYS A 157 25.19 -11.12 22.50
N GLN A 158 25.67 -10.22 21.66
CA GLN A 158 26.94 -9.52 21.82
C GLN A 158 26.68 -8.02 21.84
N SER A 159 27.27 -7.33 22.81
CA SER A 159 27.32 -5.87 22.78
C SER A 159 28.39 -5.42 21.80
N SER A 160 28.10 -4.36 21.05
CA SER A 160 29.10 -3.67 20.24
C SER A 160 29.64 -2.48 21.02
N ASP A 161 30.94 -2.49 21.31
CA ASP A 161 31.62 -1.35 21.95
C ASP A 161 31.51 -0.06 21.13
N PHE A 162 31.26 -0.17 19.82
CA PHE A 162 31.01 0.98 18.95
C PHE A 162 29.67 1.65 19.26
N MET A 163 28.60 0.86 19.48
CA MET A 163 27.27 1.41 19.81
C MET A 163 27.19 1.94 21.24
N ALA A 164 28.00 1.42 22.17
CA ALA A 164 28.02 1.84 23.56
C ALA A 164 28.76 3.19 23.80
N ARG A 165 29.42 3.75 22.77
CA ARG A 165 30.16 5.01 22.83
C ARG A 165 29.38 6.21 22.26
N LEU A 166 28.21 5.98 21.67
CA LEU A 166 27.25 7.01 21.24
C LEU A 166 26.35 7.40 22.41
#